data_AF-A0A2V9SD85-F1
#
_entry.id   AF-A0A2V9SD85-F1
#
_cell.length_a   1.000
_cell.length_b   1.000
_cell.length_c   1.000
_cell.angle_alpha   90.00
_cell.angle_beta   90.00
_cell.angle_gamma   90.00
#
_symmetry.space_group_name_H-M   'P 1'
#
loop_
_entity.id
_entity.type
_entity.pdbx_description
1 polymer ?
#
loop_
_entity_poly.entity_id
_entity_poly.type
_entity_poly.pdbx_seq_one_letter_code
_entity_poly.pdbx_strand_id
1 'polypeptide(L)'
;MNRFSLVAISLIVLAAISATASPNPSTAKVPTFPGTLANARYVYVASYDGDQFDRNLLPEDREAISAVQDSIQKWGKLTLVYRPFDADIIILVTSHPSEDLMAVYDAHHSSGNFLWRVMGRDGLQSGETPLVTQFEKGFESVQKHK
;
A
#
# COMPACT_ATOMS: atom_id res chain seq x y z
N MET A 1 24.96 -14.72 53.83
CA MET A 1 25.76 -14.03 52.79
C MET A 1 25.00 -14.12 51.47
N ASN A 2 24.09 -13.17 51.26
CA ASN A 2 23.48 -12.86 49.96
C ASN A 2 24.52 -12.13 49.11
N ARG A 3 24.69 -12.50 47.81
CA ARG A 3 24.95 -11.55 46.70
C ARG A 3 25.27 -12.14 45.32
N PHE A 4 24.67 -13.26 44.89
CA PHE A 4 24.88 -13.76 43.51
C PHE A 4 23.64 -14.12 42.68
N SER A 5 22.42 -14.13 43.24
CA SER A 5 21.22 -14.55 42.47
C SER A 5 20.38 -13.43 41.86
N LEU A 6 20.71 -12.15 42.08
CA LEU A 6 19.85 -11.03 41.64
C LEU A 6 20.26 -10.37 40.32
N VAL A 7 21.46 -10.64 39.80
CA VAL A 7 21.94 -9.97 38.57
C VAL A 7 21.51 -10.70 37.29
N ALA A 8 21.38 -12.03 37.33
CA ALA A 8 21.06 -12.82 36.12
C ALA A 8 19.57 -12.74 35.70
N ILE A 9 18.66 -12.40 36.61
CA ILE A 9 17.21 -12.36 36.33
C ILE A 9 16.79 -11.01 35.72
N SER A 10 17.56 -9.94 35.91
CA SER A 10 17.23 -8.62 35.34
C SER A 10 17.55 -8.48 33.85
N LEU A 11 18.32 -9.41 33.26
CA LEU A 11 18.74 -9.32 31.85
C LEU A 11 17.79 -10.04 30.87
N ILE A 12 16.87 -10.88 31.36
CA ILE A 12 15.92 -11.62 30.49
C ILE A 12 14.62 -10.84 30.28
N VAL A 13 14.28 -9.87 31.14
CA VAL A 13 13.03 -9.09 31.03
C VAL A 13 13.15 -7.91 30.05
N LEU A 14 14.37 -7.47 29.69
CA LEU A 14 14.57 -6.29 28.84
C LEU A 14 14.54 -6.58 27.32
N ALA A 15 14.51 -7.85 26.90
CA ALA A 15 14.50 -8.22 25.48
C ALA A 15 13.10 -8.37 24.86
N ALA A 16 12.03 -8.30 25.66
CA ALA A 16 10.67 -8.64 25.20
C ALA A 16 9.82 -7.43 24.73
N ILE A 17 10.32 -6.19 24.80
CA ILE A 17 9.49 -4.99 24.53
C ILE A 17 9.82 -4.32 23.18
N SER A 18 10.82 -4.79 22.44
CA SER A 18 11.17 -4.19 21.14
C SER A 18 10.31 -4.69 19.96
N ALA A 19 9.33 -5.57 20.20
CA ALA A 19 8.39 -5.97 19.18
C ALA A 19 7.21 -4.99 19.15
N THR A 20 6.94 -4.39 17.98
CA THR A 20 5.75 -3.60 17.61
C THR A 20 5.80 -2.07 17.77
N ALA A 21 6.86 -1.44 17.26
CA ALA A 21 6.73 -0.08 16.71
C ALA A 21 6.85 -0.16 15.17
N SER A 22 5.98 -0.95 14.53
CA SER A 22 5.82 -0.89 13.07
C SER A 22 4.73 0.14 12.76
N PRO A 23 4.92 1.02 11.76
CA PRO A 23 3.93 2.03 11.43
C PRO A 23 2.60 1.37 11.05
N ASN A 24 1.55 1.66 11.82
CA ASN A 24 0.20 1.28 11.48
C ASN A 24 -0.21 2.08 10.24
N PRO A 25 -0.66 1.46 9.15
CA PRO A 25 -1.07 2.18 7.94
C PRO A 25 -2.14 3.23 8.25
N SER A 26 -3.02 2.99 9.24
CA SER A 26 -4.04 3.96 9.67
C SER A 26 -3.47 5.23 10.32
N THR A 27 -2.20 5.20 10.74
CA THR A 27 -1.48 6.33 11.37
C THR A 27 -0.27 6.80 10.57
N ALA A 28 -0.02 6.22 9.40
CA ALA A 28 1.09 6.61 8.54
C ALA A 28 0.87 8.05 8.05
N LYS A 29 1.97 8.84 7.97
CA LYS A 29 1.91 10.20 7.43
C LYS A 29 1.62 10.13 5.93
N VAL A 30 0.35 10.31 5.56
CA VAL A 30 -0.09 10.28 4.16
C VAL A 30 0.47 11.51 3.43
N PRO A 31 1.24 11.33 2.35
CA PRO A 31 1.69 12.46 1.54
C PRO A 31 0.50 13.16 0.89
N THR A 32 0.62 14.47 0.67
CA THR A 32 -0.40 15.25 -0.03
C THR A 32 -0.72 14.63 -1.38
N PHE A 33 -2.00 14.40 -1.64
CA PHE A 33 -2.43 13.79 -2.89
C PHE A 33 -2.29 14.81 -4.04
N PRO A 34 -1.59 14.47 -5.15
CA PRO A 34 -1.37 15.42 -6.23
C PRO A 34 -2.66 15.81 -6.94
N GLY A 35 -2.87 17.12 -7.14
CA GLY A 35 -4.04 17.63 -7.89
C GLY A 35 -4.05 17.21 -9.36
N THR A 36 -2.92 16.82 -9.93
CA THR A 36 -2.82 16.25 -11.29
C THR A 36 -3.67 15.00 -11.46
N LEU A 37 -3.93 14.26 -10.39
CA LEU A 37 -4.75 13.05 -10.38
C LEU A 37 -6.26 13.33 -10.36
N ALA A 38 -6.69 14.58 -10.17
CA ALA A 38 -8.11 14.95 -10.08
C ALA A 38 -8.91 14.71 -11.37
N ASN A 39 -8.26 14.35 -12.48
CA ASN A 39 -8.93 14.02 -13.74
C ASN A 39 -8.82 12.54 -14.12
N ALA A 40 -8.15 11.71 -13.33
CA ALA A 40 -8.00 10.29 -13.63
C ALA A 40 -9.36 9.58 -13.58
N ARG A 41 -9.61 8.72 -14.57
CA ARG A 41 -10.84 7.93 -14.73
C ARG A 41 -10.54 6.46 -14.90
N TYR A 42 -9.41 6.13 -15.52
CA TYR A 42 -9.00 4.77 -15.80
C TYR A 42 -7.77 4.39 -14.98
N VAL A 43 -7.78 3.20 -14.38
CA VAL A 43 -6.71 2.71 -13.52
C VAL A 43 -6.31 1.30 -13.88
N TYR A 44 -5.00 1.10 -14.00
CA TYR A 44 -4.38 -0.21 -14.12
C TYR A 44 -3.70 -0.58 -12.79
N VAL A 45 -3.79 -1.84 -12.38
CA VAL A 45 -3.24 -2.34 -11.12
C VAL A 45 -2.34 -3.55 -11.39
N ALA A 46 -1.12 -3.53 -10.87
CA ALA A 46 -0.15 -4.63 -11.00
C ALA A 46 0.82 -4.65 -9.81
N SER A 47 1.71 -5.64 -9.75
CA SER A 47 2.88 -5.64 -8.86
C SER A 47 4.12 -5.11 -9.59
N TYR A 48 5.13 -4.70 -8.84
CA TYR A 48 6.47 -4.44 -9.39
C TYR A 48 7.08 -5.66 -10.07
N ASP A 49 6.72 -6.87 -9.63
CA ASP A 49 7.28 -8.12 -10.14
C ASP A 49 6.44 -8.73 -11.27
N GLY A 50 5.29 -8.14 -11.61
CA GLY A 50 4.46 -8.60 -12.72
C GLY A 50 2.97 -8.29 -12.57
N ASP A 51 2.21 -8.61 -13.61
CA ASP A 51 0.76 -8.51 -13.59
C ASP A 51 0.08 -9.77 -13.03
N GLN A 52 -1.23 -9.68 -12.78
CA GLN A 52 -2.02 -10.77 -12.20
C GLN A 52 -2.07 -12.06 -13.03
N PHE A 53 -1.62 -12.05 -14.28
CA PHE A 53 -1.58 -13.22 -15.18
C PHE A 53 -0.16 -13.80 -15.30
N ASP A 54 0.86 -13.13 -14.76
CA ASP A 54 2.20 -13.69 -14.69
C ASP A 54 2.19 -14.93 -13.79
N ARG A 55 2.69 -16.04 -14.32
CA ARG A 55 2.74 -17.34 -13.61
C ARG A 55 3.79 -17.36 -12.51
N ASN A 56 4.79 -16.49 -12.59
CA ASN A 56 5.88 -16.41 -11.61
C ASN A 56 5.59 -15.37 -10.51
N LEU A 57 4.53 -14.57 -10.64
CA LEU A 57 4.15 -13.60 -9.63
C LEU A 57 3.83 -14.31 -8.30
N LEU A 58 4.40 -13.78 -7.22
CA LEU A 58 4.17 -14.25 -5.87
C LEU A 58 2.67 -14.29 -5.55
N PRO A 59 2.17 -15.34 -4.88
CA PRO A 59 0.76 -15.43 -4.50
C PRO A 59 0.27 -14.22 -3.72
N GLU A 60 1.08 -13.69 -2.80
CA GLU A 60 0.76 -12.57 -1.93
C GLU A 60 0.54 -11.28 -2.73
N ASP A 61 1.36 -11.04 -3.74
CA ASP A 61 1.20 -9.91 -4.66
C ASP A 61 -0.02 -10.07 -5.55
N ARG A 62 -0.31 -11.30 -6.01
CA ARG A 62 -1.53 -11.57 -6.79
C ARG A 62 -2.79 -11.32 -5.99
N GLU A 63 -2.80 -11.73 -4.72
CA GLU A 63 -3.88 -11.44 -3.78
C GLU A 63 -4.01 -9.95 -3.51
N ALA A 64 -2.90 -9.24 -3.32
CA ALA A 64 -2.89 -7.79 -3.15
C ALA A 64 -3.45 -7.06 -4.38
N ILE A 65 -3.07 -7.48 -5.60
CA ILE A 65 -3.65 -6.93 -6.84
C ILE A 65 -5.17 -7.14 -6.83
N SER A 66 -5.65 -8.35 -6.55
CA SER A 66 -7.09 -8.64 -6.49
C SER A 66 -7.80 -7.78 -5.45
N ALA A 67 -7.24 -7.67 -4.23
CA ALA A 67 -7.84 -6.89 -3.15
C ALA A 67 -7.93 -5.39 -3.49
N VAL A 68 -6.90 -4.83 -4.13
CA VAL A 68 -6.92 -3.45 -4.61
C VAL A 68 -7.92 -3.26 -5.75
N GLN A 69 -7.97 -4.17 -6.72
CA GLN A 69 -8.95 -4.12 -7.81
C GLN A 69 -10.38 -4.17 -7.26
N ASP A 70 -10.69 -5.12 -6.39
CA ASP A 70 -12.01 -5.25 -5.77
C ASP A 70 -12.41 -3.99 -5.00
N SER A 71 -11.47 -3.41 -4.25
CA SER A 71 -11.69 -2.18 -3.48
C SER A 71 -11.99 -0.99 -4.40
N ILE A 72 -11.18 -0.80 -5.44
CA ILE A 72 -11.38 0.27 -6.44
C ILE A 72 -12.73 0.10 -7.15
N GLN A 73 -13.06 -1.12 -7.57
CA GLN A 73 -14.31 -1.41 -8.24
C GLN A 73 -15.52 -1.15 -7.34
N LYS A 74 -15.43 -1.54 -6.06
CA LYS A 74 -16.45 -1.28 -5.04
C LYS A 74 -16.63 0.21 -4.77
N TRP A 75 -15.54 0.98 -4.73
CA TRP A 75 -15.58 2.43 -4.55
C TRP A 75 -16.19 3.16 -5.76
N GLY A 76 -15.94 2.67 -6.98
CA GLY A 76 -16.69 3.06 -8.19
C GLY A 76 -16.36 4.45 -8.74
N LYS A 77 -15.28 5.09 -8.30
CA LYS A 77 -14.81 6.39 -8.85
C LYS A 77 -13.84 6.24 -10.02
N LEU A 78 -13.18 5.10 -10.13
CA LEU A 78 -12.25 4.77 -11.21
C LEU A 78 -12.73 3.51 -11.93
N THR A 79 -12.43 3.43 -13.21
CA THR A 79 -12.70 2.27 -14.07
C THR A 79 -11.43 1.45 -14.20
N LEU A 80 -11.46 0.20 -13.78
CA LEU A 80 -10.35 -0.73 -13.99
C LEU A 80 -10.15 -1.02 -15.47
N VAL A 81 -8.90 -0.99 -15.92
CA VAL A 81 -8.50 -1.39 -17.27
C VAL A 81 -7.46 -2.49 -17.22
N TYR A 82 -7.40 -3.31 -18.27
CA TYR A 82 -6.54 -4.49 -18.32
C TYR A 82 -5.14 -4.23 -18.86
N ARG A 83 -4.92 -3.11 -19.57
CA ARG A 83 -3.63 -2.77 -20.15
C ARG A 83 -3.17 -1.42 -19.58
N PRO A 84 -1.88 -1.28 -19.26
CA PRO A 84 -1.36 -0.03 -18.70
C PRO A 84 -1.54 1.17 -19.64
N PHE A 85 -1.50 0.95 -20.96
CA PHE A 85 -1.69 2.02 -21.95
C PHE A 85 -3.13 2.57 -22.03
N ASP A 86 -4.10 1.83 -21.49
CA ASP A 86 -5.50 2.29 -21.44
C ASP A 86 -5.79 3.09 -20.14
N ALA A 87 -4.81 3.24 -19.25
CA ALA A 87 -4.99 3.84 -17.94
C ALA A 87 -4.56 5.31 -17.91
N ASP A 88 -5.19 6.11 -17.04
CA ASP A 88 -4.69 7.43 -16.67
C ASP A 88 -3.64 7.33 -15.56
N ILE A 89 -3.82 6.35 -14.68
CA ILE A 89 -2.92 6.07 -13.56
C ILE A 89 -2.59 4.58 -13.47
N ILE A 90 -1.38 4.29 -13.01
CA ILE A 90 -0.94 2.94 -12.69
C ILE A 90 -0.75 2.84 -11.18
N ILE A 91 -1.35 1.82 -10.57
CA ILE A 91 -1.11 1.46 -9.17
C ILE A 91 -0.22 0.24 -9.15
N LEU A 92 0.95 0.37 -8.54
CA LEU A 92 1.84 -0.73 -8.24
C LEU A 92 1.72 -1.12 -6.78
N VAL A 93 1.58 -2.41 -6.54
CA VAL A 93 1.45 -3.00 -5.21
C VAL A 93 2.57 -3.99 -4.91
N THR A 94 2.92 -4.10 -3.64
CA THR A 94 3.73 -5.20 -3.13
C THR A 94 3.19 -5.59 -1.77
N SER A 95 2.97 -6.88 -1.54
CA SER A 95 2.58 -7.44 -0.25
C SER A 95 3.74 -8.25 0.28
N HIS A 96 4.21 -7.91 1.48
CA HIS A 96 5.29 -8.63 2.14
C HIS A 96 4.93 -8.86 3.61
N PRO A 97 5.43 -9.95 4.23
CA PRO A 97 5.10 -10.29 5.63
C PRO A 97 5.38 -9.18 6.65
N SER A 98 6.28 -8.25 6.34
CA SER A 98 6.65 -7.15 7.23
C SER A 98 5.96 -5.82 6.91
N GLU A 99 5.63 -5.57 5.64
CA GLU A 99 5.20 -4.27 5.13
C GLU A 99 4.58 -4.41 3.74
N ASP A 100 3.42 -3.79 3.53
CA ASP A 100 2.81 -3.63 2.23
C ASP A 100 3.10 -2.25 1.67
N LEU A 101 3.11 -2.15 0.35
CA LEU A 101 3.39 -0.92 -0.38
C LEU A 101 2.37 -0.72 -1.47
N MET A 102 1.85 0.50 -1.56
CA MET A 102 1.01 0.95 -2.66
C MET A 102 1.56 2.26 -3.21
N ALA A 103 1.88 2.27 -4.50
CA ALA A 103 2.40 3.43 -5.21
C ALA A 103 1.55 3.75 -6.44
N VAL A 104 1.33 5.03 -6.70
CA VAL A 104 0.55 5.56 -7.81
C VAL A 104 1.49 6.30 -8.74
N TYR A 105 1.37 6.00 -10.03
CA TYR A 105 2.15 6.57 -11.11
C TYR A 105 1.23 7.23 -12.13
N ASP A 106 1.76 8.23 -12.82
CA ASP A 106 1.17 8.75 -14.05
C ASP A 106 1.40 7.73 -15.18
N ALA A 107 0.33 7.27 -15.84
CA ALA A 107 0.47 6.30 -16.93
C ALA A 107 1.08 6.92 -18.20
N HIS A 108 0.97 8.24 -18.36
CA HIS A 108 1.40 8.96 -19.57
C HIS A 108 2.82 9.53 -19.46
N HIS A 109 3.39 9.60 -18.26
CA HIS A 109 4.72 10.17 -18.04
C HIS A 109 5.75 9.12 -17.62
N SER A 110 6.82 9.01 -18.41
CA SER A 110 7.92 8.06 -18.20
C SER A 110 8.88 8.42 -17.06
N SER A 111 8.48 9.29 -16.13
CA SER A 111 9.42 9.94 -15.20
C SER A 111 10.02 8.98 -14.17
N GLY A 112 9.54 7.74 -14.07
CA GLY A 112 9.96 6.75 -13.06
C GLY A 112 9.61 7.14 -11.61
N ASN A 113 9.10 8.35 -11.39
CA ASN A 113 8.72 8.86 -10.09
C ASN A 113 7.26 8.53 -9.80
N PHE A 114 6.98 8.06 -8.59
CA PHE A 114 5.62 7.93 -8.10
C PHE A 114 5.04 9.31 -7.81
N LEU A 115 3.76 9.47 -8.12
CA LEU A 115 2.96 10.64 -7.75
C LEU A 115 2.55 10.58 -6.28
N TRP A 116 2.27 9.38 -5.79
CA TRP A 116 1.85 9.15 -4.41
C TRP A 116 2.28 7.74 -3.99
N ARG A 117 2.69 7.57 -2.74
CA ARG A 117 3.09 6.26 -2.21
C ARG A 117 2.79 6.22 -0.72
N VAL A 118 2.29 5.08 -0.29
CA VAL A 118 2.13 4.73 1.13
C VAL A 118 2.64 3.32 1.36
N MET A 119 3.02 3.08 2.61
CA MET A 119 3.41 1.78 3.09
C MET A 119 2.81 1.55 4.45
N GLY A 120 2.60 0.30 4.81
CA GLY A 120 2.19 -0.08 6.14
C GLY A 120 1.98 -1.57 6.22
N ARG A 121 2.11 -2.10 7.43
CA ARG A 121 1.82 -3.51 7.68
C ARG A 121 0.33 -3.76 7.57
N ASP A 122 -0.02 -4.92 7.02
CA ASP A 122 -1.39 -5.35 6.90
C ASP A 122 -2.25 -4.32 6.12
N GLY A 123 -1.68 -3.78 5.05
CA GLY A 123 -2.21 -2.69 4.26
C GLY A 123 -2.99 -3.11 3.00
N LEU A 124 -2.76 -4.32 2.49
CA LEU A 124 -3.24 -4.81 1.20
C LEU A 124 -3.86 -6.23 1.22
N GLN A 125 -4.14 -6.78 2.40
CA GLN A 125 -4.73 -8.11 2.56
C GLN A 125 -6.19 -8.11 2.14
N SER A 126 -6.68 -9.30 1.80
CA SER A 126 -8.08 -9.52 1.47
C SER A 126 -9.00 -9.13 2.64
N GLY A 127 -9.97 -8.25 2.39
CA GLY A 127 -10.99 -7.82 3.35
C GLY A 127 -10.72 -6.47 4.03
N GLU A 128 -9.46 -6.11 4.27
CA GLU A 128 -9.05 -4.83 4.83
C GLU A 128 -7.91 -4.24 4.00
N THR A 129 -8.21 -3.23 3.17
CA THR A 129 -7.24 -2.52 2.33
C THR A 129 -7.00 -1.07 2.81
N PRO A 130 -6.41 -0.85 4.01
CA PRO A 130 -6.24 0.49 4.56
C PRO A 130 -5.42 1.43 3.67
N LEU A 131 -4.47 0.91 2.88
CA LEU A 131 -3.72 1.75 1.93
C LEU A 131 -4.63 2.26 0.79
N VAL A 132 -5.58 1.44 0.33
CA VAL A 132 -6.58 1.87 -0.66
C VAL A 132 -7.53 2.89 -0.05
N THR A 133 -7.96 2.69 1.19
CA THR A 133 -8.80 3.69 1.91
C THR A 133 -8.11 5.05 2.01
N GLN A 134 -6.79 5.08 2.22
CA GLN A 134 -6.02 6.33 2.22
C GLN A 134 -5.95 6.97 0.83
N PHE A 135 -5.75 6.15 -0.20
CA PHE A 135 -5.80 6.59 -1.59
C PHE A 135 -7.15 7.22 -1.93
N GLU A 136 -8.26 6.55 -1.61
CA GLU A 136 -9.63 7.05 -1.86
C GLU A 136 -9.86 8.41 -1.20
N LYS A 137 -9.54 8.54 0.09
CA LYS A 137 -9.65 9.81 0.82
C LYS A 137 -8.80 10.91 0.19
N GLY A 138 -7.58 10.59 -0.20
CA GLY A 138 -6.67 11.52 -0.89
C GLY A 138 -7.25 11.99 -2.21
N PHE A 139 -7.73 11.05 -3.03
CA PHE A 139 -8.34 11.33 -4.32
C PHE A 139 -9.59 12.20 -4.20
N GLU A 140 -10.50 11.88 -3.26
CA GLU A 140 -11.71 12.69 -3.05
C GLU A 140 -11.40 14.10 -2.56
N SER A 141 -10.31 14.29 -1.80
CA SER A 141 -9.91 15.61 -1.31
C SER A 141 -9.54 16.56 -2.45
N VAL A 142 -8.93 16.06 -3.53
CA VAL A 142 -8.56 16.88 -4.69
C VAL A 142 -9.71 17.07 -5.68
N GLN A 143 -10.67 16.15 -5.72
CA GLN A 143 -11.89 16.29 -6.54
C GLN A 143 -12.78 17.46 -6.08
N LYS A 144 -12.81 17.76 -4.77
CA LYS A 144 -13.63 18.84 -4.20
C LYS A 144 -13.18 20.25 -4.60
N HIS A 145 -11.98 20.39 -5.16
CA HIS A 145 -11.35 21.67 -5.52
C HIS A 145 -11.29 21.91 -7.04
N LYS A 146 -12.02 21.11 -7.82
CA LYS A 146 -12.14 21.20 -9.27
C LYS A 146 -13.42 21.92 -9.67
#